data_AF-A0A1M7EZ79-F1
#
_entry.id   AF-A0A1M7EZ79-F1
#
_cell.length_a   1.000
_cell.length_b   1.000
_cell.length_c   1.000
_cell.angle_alpha   90.00
_cell.angle_beta   90.00
_cell.angle_gamma   90.00
#
_symmetry.space_group_name_H-M   'P 1'
#
loop_
_entity.id
_entity.type
_entity.pdbx_description
1 polymer ?
#
loop_
_entity_poly.entity_id
_entity_poly.type
_entity_poly.pdbx_seq_one_letter_code
_entity_poly.pdbx_strand_id
1 'polypeptide(L)'
;MNKKSGTSKDAADKLVKGIKRKTRKHYSAEEKIRIVLAGLRGEESIAALCRREGISESLYYTWSKEFLEAGKQRLAGDTARQATSPEVKELRSESAALKEVVADLTLENRLLKKSMIGDGEYEA
;
A
#
# COMPACT_ATOMS: atom_id res chain seq x y z
N MET A 1 23.25 -50.24 -5.98
CA MET A 1 22.74 -48.95 -6.48
C MET A 1 21.84 -48.35 -5.40
N ASN A 2 22.33 -47.37 -4.64
CA ASN A 2 21.64 -46.81 -3.48
C ASN A 2 20.59 -45.78 -3.93
N LYS A 3 19.30 -46.10 -3.84
CA LYS A 3 18.20 -45.17 -4.18
C LYS A 3 18.18 -44.04 -3.16
N LYS A 4 18.52 -42.83 -3.61
CA LYS A 4 18.49 -41.58 -2.84
C LYS A 4 17.12 -41.39 -2.17
N SER A 5 17.07 -41.56 -0.84
CA SER A 5 15.90 -41.37 0.02
C SER A 5 15.45 -39.90 0.16
N GLY A 6 16.16 -38.95 -0.46
CA GLY A 6 15.87 -37.51 -0.36
C GLY A 6 14.68 -37.01 -1.18
N THR A 7 14.29 -37.68 -2.27
CA THR A 7 13.27 -37.15 -3.19
C THR A 7 11.84 -37.22 -2.65
N SER A 8 11.54 -38.19 -1.79
CA SER A 8 10.20 -38.40 -1.23
C SER A 8 9.85 -37.39 -0.12
N LYS A 9 10.82 -37.10 0.77
CA LYS A 9 10.62 -36.15 1.87
C LYS A 9 10.46 -34.71 1.36
N ASP A 10 11.28 -34.31 0.39
CA ASP A 10 11.19 -32.97 -0.20
C ASP A 10 9.87 -32.74 -0.97
N ALA A 11 9.37 -33.79 -1.63
CA ALA A 11 8.07 -33.73 -2.30
C ALA A 11 6.92 -33.59 -1.30
N ALA A 12 6.96 -34.32 -0.18
CA ALA A 12 5.99 -34.21 0.90
C ALA A 12 6.01 -32.82 1.55
N ASP A 13 7.19 -32.26 1.83
CA ASP A 13 7.32 -30.92 2.41
C ASP A 13 6.80 -29.83 1.46
N LYS A 14 7.06 -29.96 0.15
CA LYS A 14 6.48 -29.05 -0.86
C LYS A 14 4.97 -29.14 -0.91
N LEU A 15 4.40 -30.34 -0.85
CA LEU A 15 2.95 -30.54 -0.82
C LEU A 15 2.32 -29.90 0.43
N VAL A 16 2.88 -30.16 1.61
CA VAL A 16 2.40 -29.58 2.88
C VAL A 16 2.49 -28.05 2.87
N LYS A 17 3.58 -27.47 2.36
CA LYS A 17 3.70 -26.00 2.19
C LYS A 17 2.64 -25.47 1.22
N GLY A 18 2.37 -26.18 0.13
CA GLY A 18 1.32 -25.84 -0.84
C GLY A 18 -0.07 -25.84 -0.21
N ILE A 19 -0.42 -26.88 0.55
CA ILE A 19 -1.69 -26.99 1.29
C ILE A 19 -1.82 -25.84 2.28
N LYS A 20 -0.81 -25.64 3.16
CA LYS A 20 -0.81 -24.55 4.15
C LYS A 20 -0.97 -23.16 3.53
N ARG A 21 -0.41 -22.94 2.34
CA ARG A 21 -0.56 -21.66 1.62
C ARG A 21 -1.98 -21.49 1.07
N LYS A 22 -2.56 -22.55 0.49
CA LYS A 22 -3.93 -22.51 -0.07
C LYS A 22 -5.01 -22.42 1.01
N THR A 23 -4.82 -23.07 2.16
CA THR A 23 -5.78 -23.08 3.27
C THR A 23 -5.53 -21.98 4.30
N ARG A 24 -4.59 -21.06 4.02
CA ARG A 24 -4.30 -19.95 4.93
C ARG A 24 -5.54 -19.08 5.07
N LYS A 25 -6.06 -18.98 6.30
CA LYS A 25 -7.14 -18.06 6.62
C LYS A 25 -6.63 -16.62 6.47
N HIS A 26 -7.38 -15.82 5.72
CA HIS A 26 -7.15 -14.38 5.59
C HIS A 26 -8.04 -13.65 6.59
N TYR A 27 -7.46 -12.68 7.29
CA TYR A 27 -8.17 -11.82 8.23
C TYR A 27 -8.23 -10.42 7.65
N SER A 28 -9.43 -9.85 7.61
CA SER A 28 -9.61 -8.44 7.24
C SER A 28 -8.97 -7.53 8.28
N ALA A 29 -8.70 -6.27 7.91
CA ALA A 29 -8.20 -5.28 8.87
C ALA A 29 -9.20 -5.08 10.02
N GLU A 30 -10.50 -5.05 9.72
CA GLU A 30 -11.58 -4.89 10.71
C GLU A 30 -11.63 -6.04 11.71
N GLU A 31 -11.47 -7.29 11.23
CA GLU A 31 -11.42 -8.46 12.10
C GLU A 31 -10.22 -8.41 13.06
N LYS A 32 -9.03 -8.07 12.54
CA LYS A 32 -7.83 -7.92 13.37
C LYS A 32 -8.04 -6.87 14.45
N ILE A 33 -8.58 -5.70 14.07
CA ILE A 33 -8.85 -4.59 15.00
C ILE A 33 -9.85 -5.04 16.08
N ARG A 34 -10.96 -5.68 15.70
CA ARG A 34 -11.97 -6.18 16.65
C ARG A 34 -11.35 -7.12 17.68
N ILE A 35 -10.51 -8.06 17.25
CA ILE A 35 -9.85 -9.04 18.12
C ILE A 35 -8.85 -8.33 19.05
N VAL A 36 -8.02 -7.43 18.52
CA VAL A 36 -7.05 -6.66 19.33
C VAL A 36 -7.78 -5.85 20.42
N LEU A 37 -8.86 -5.14 20.06
CA LEU A 37 -9.63 -4.36 21.01
C LEU A 37 -10.32 -5.22 22.08
N ALA A 38 -10.82 -6.40 21.73
CA ALA A 38 -11.36 -7.35 22.71
C ALA A 38 -10.29 -7.78 23.72
N GLY A 39 -9.07 -8.08 23.25
CA GLY A 39 -7.96 -8.45 24.14
C GLY A 39 -7.49 -7.31 25.03
N LEU A 40 -7.47 -6.07 24.51
CA LEU A 40 -7.13 -4.87 25.30
C LEU A 40 -8.19 -4.53 26.35
N ARG A 41 -9.46 -4.88 26.11
CA ARG A 41 -10.56 -4.67 27.06
C ARG A 41 -10.43 -5.55 28.30
N GLY A 42 -9.82 -6.72 28.16
CA GLY A 42 -9.49 -7.60 29.30
C GLY A 42 -10.68 -8.32 29.93
N GLU A 43 -11.81 -8.45 29.23
CA GLU A 43 -13.00 -9.18 29.74
C GLU A 43 -12.77 -10.69 29.88
N GLU A 44 -11.92 -11.25 29.02
CA GLU A 44 -11.47 -12.65 29.08
C GLU A 44 -9.95 -12.72 28.95
N SER A 45 -9.36 -13.86 29.32
CA SER A 45 -7.92 -14.06 29.10
C SER A 45 -7.59 -14.11 27.62
N ILE A 46 -6.40 -13.64 27.23
CA ILE A 46 -5.93 -13.68 25.83
C ILE A 46 -5.98 -15.11 25.27
N ALA A 47 -5.70 -16.12 26.09
CA ALA A 47 -5.79 -17.52 25.71
C ALA A 47 -7.24 -17.94 25.37
N ALA A 48 -8.24 -17.48 26.14
CA ALA A 48 -9.65 -17.75 25.87
C ALA A 48 -10.12 -17.06 24.58
N LEU A 49 -9.78 -15.78 24.41
CA LEU A 49 -10.03 -15.01 23.20
C LEU A 49 -9.43 -15.69 21.96
N CYS A 50 -8.16 -16.09 22.02
CA CYS A 50 -7.47 -16.71 20.90
C CYS A 50 -8.10 -18.06 20.50
N ARG A 51 -8.54 -18.87 21.48
CA ARG A 51 -9.28 -20.11 21.21
C ARG A 51 -10.62 -19.85 20.52
N ARG A 52 -11.38 -18.85 20.99
CA ARG A 52 -12.68 -18.46 20.42
C ARG A 52 -12.57 -17.94 18.98
N GLU A 53 -11.53 -17.16 18.70
CA GLU A 53 -11.29 -16.56 17.38
C GLU A 53 -10.54 -17.50 16.40
N GLY A 54 -10.01 -18.61 16.90
CA GLY A 54 -9.25 -19.59 16.11
C GLY A 54 -7.88 -19.07 15.67
N ILE A 55 -7.21 -18.29 16.53
CA ILE A 55 -5.86 -17.75 16.30
C ILE A 55 -4.88 -18.24 17.36
N SER A 56 -3.59 -18.16 17.06
CA SER A 56 -2.55 -18.33 18.08
C SER A 56 -2.35 -17.05 18.88
N GLU A 57 -1.96 -17.19 20.15
CA GLU A 57 -1.60 -16.05 21.00
C GLU A 57 -0.45 -15.23 20.41
N SER A 58 0.52 -15.89 19.75
CA SER A 58 1.59 -15.19 19.04
C SER A 58 1.08 -14.25 17.95
N LEU A 59 0.05 -14.66 17.20
CA LEU A 59 -0.55 -13.85 16.14
C LEU A 59 -1.30 -12.65 16.73
N TYR A 60 -2.01 -12.85 17.85
CA TYR A 60 -2.63 -11.77 18.61
C TYR A 60 -1.60 -10.72 19.04
N TYR A 61 -0.49 -11.14 19.66
CA TYR A 61 0.54 -10.20 20.12
C TYR A 61 1.23 -9.46 18.97
N THR A 62 1.43 -10.11 17.82
CA THR A 62 1.91 -9.43 16.61
C THR A 62 0.94 -8.31 16.20
N TRP A 63 -0.35 -8.61 16.06
CA TRP A 63 -1.34 -7.60 15.67
C TRP A 63 -1.51 -6.49 16.71
N SER A 64 -1.51 -6.84 18.00
CA SER A 64 -1.62 -5.87 19.09
C SER A 64 -0.44 -4.89 19.09
N LYS A 65 0.78 -5.41 18.89
CA LYS A 65 1.97 -4.57 18.74
C LYS A 65 1.87 -3.64 17.54
N GLU A 66 1.55 -4.18 16.36
CA GLU A 66 1.42 -3.37 15.12
C GLU A 66 0.35 -2.28 15.27
N PHE A 67 -0.79 -2.61 15.88
CA PHE A 67 -1.89 -1.67 16.12
C PHE A 67 -1.47 -0.52 17.06
N LEU A 68 -0.80 -0.83 18.17
CA LEU A 68 -0.36 0.17 19.14
C LEU A 68 0.78 1.05 18.60
N GLU A 69 1.73 0.48 17.87
CA GLU A 69 2.81 1.24 17.23
C GLU A 69 2.28 2.20 16.17
N ALA A 70 1.34 1.75 15.32
CA ALA A 70 0.68 2.63 14.36
C ALA A 70 -0.09 3.77 15.06
N GLY A 71 -0.79 3.47 16.15
CA GLY A 71 -1.45 4.49 16.98
C GLY A 71 -0.46 5.49 17.58
N LYS A 72 0.68 5.02 18.09
CA LYS A 72 1.74 5.85 18.66
C LYS A 72 2.38 6.75 17.60
N GLN A 73 2.74 6.22 16.43
CA GLN A 73 3.29 7.02 15.33
C GLN A 73 2.33 8.12 14.88
N ARG A 74 1.04 7.79 14.79
CA ARG A 74 0.00 8.77 14.45
C ARG A 74 -0.11 9.88 15.49
N LEU A 75 -0.07 9.54 16.77
CA LEU A 75 -0.15 10.51 17.87
C LEU A 75 1.14 11.33 18.05
N ALA A 76 2.29 10.74 17.74
CA ALA A 76 3.59 11.40 17.75
C ALA A 76 3.74 12.45 16.63
N GLY A 77 2.74 12.60 15.75
CA GLY A 77 2.76 13.59 14.69
C GLY A 77 3.66 13.21 13.52
N ASP A 78 4.12 11.96 13.44
CA ASP A 78 5.02 11.44 12.40
C ASP A 78 4.30 11.22 11.04
N THR A 79 3.19 11.92 10.85
CA THR A 79 2.48 11.90 9.57
C THR A 79 3.05 13.00 8.69
N ALA A 80 3.78 12.59 7.65
CA ALA A 80 3.66 13.30 6.39
C ALA A 80 2.17 13.36 6.06
N ARG A 81 1.49 14.47 6.38
CA ARG A 81 0.18 14.79 5.81
C ARG A 81 0.31 14.49 4.32
N GLN A 82 -0.56 13.66 3.75
CA GLN A 82 -0.45 13.33 2.32
C GLN A 82 -0.37 14.59 1.45
N ALA A 83 -0.98 15.70 1.86
CA ALA A 83 -0.87 17.00 1.20
C ALA A 83 0.53 17.66 1.22
N THR A 84 1.43 17.23 2.10
CA THR A 84 2.80 17.77 2.29
C THR A 84 3.86 16.66 2.26
N SER A 85 3.58 15.48 1.69
CA SER A 85 4.63 14.50 1.47
C SER A 85 5.68 15.08 0.49
N PRO A 86 6.96 14.64 0.56
CA PRO A 86 7.97 15.02 -0.43
C PRO A 86 7.49 14.77 -1.87
N GLU A 87 6.81 13.64 -2.09
CA GLU A 87 6.19 13.28 -3.37
C GLU A 87 5.15 14.30 -3.83
N VAL A 88 4.26 14.78 -2.95
CA VAL A 88 3.28 15.82 -3.32
C VAL A 88 3.93 17.17 -3.58
N LYS A 89 5.05 17.49 -2.91
CA LYS A 89 5.83 18.69 -3.19
C LYS A 89 6.50 18.59 -4.57
N GLU A 90 7.09 17.45 -4.89
CA GLU A 90 7.70 17.19 -6.21
C GLU A 90 6.65 17.24 -7.32
N LEU A 91 5.52 16.55 -7.16
CA LEU A 91 4.39 16.58 -8.11
C LEU A 91 3.84 18.01 -8.33
N ARG A 92 3.76 18.83 -7.27
CA ARG A 92 3.35 20.24 -7.41
C ARG A 92 4.38 21.06 -8.17
N SER A 93 5.66 20.84 -7.94
CA SER A 93 6.75 21.52 -8.65
C SER A 93 6.75 21.14 -10.14
N GLU A 94 6.60 19.85 -10.44
CA GLU A 94 6.54 19.35 -11.81
C GLU A 94 5.29 19.87 -12.53
N SER A 95 4.14 19.88 -11.87
CA SER A 95 2.90 20.45 -12.44
C SER A 95 3.04 21.95 -12.74
N ALA A 96 3.79 22.71 -11.92
CA ALA A 96 4.05 24.12 -12.18
C ALA A 96 4.94 24.29 -13.43
N ALA A 97 6.05 23.55 -13.51
CA ALA A 97 6.96 23.60 -14.66
C ALA A 97 6.26 23.19 -15.97
N LEU A 98 5.45 22.13 -15.94
CA LEU A 98 4.67 21.70 -17.11
C LEU A 98 3.66 22.76 -17.57
N LYS A 99 3.01 23.47 -16.63
CA LYS A 99 2.08 24.55 -16.99
C LYS A 99 2.78 25.73 -17.66
N GLU A 100 3.99 26.07 -17.21
CA GLU A 100 4.81 27.13 -17.81
C GLU A 100 5.17 26.78 -19.26
N VAL A 101 5.74 25.58 -19.48
CA VAL A 101 6.09 25.10 -20.83
C VAL A 101 4.88 25.04 -21.76
N VAL A 102 3.73 24.59 -21.26
CA VAL A 102 2.48 24.56 -22.04
C VAL A 102 2.01 25.97 -22.40
N ALA A 103 2.13 26.93 -21.49
CA ALA A 103 1.77 28.32 -21.75
C ALA A 103 2.66 28.94 -22.85
N ASP A 104 3.97 28.73 -22.77
CA ASP A 104 4.93 29.22 -23.76
C ASP A 104 4.66 28.61 -25.14
N LEU A 105 4.53 27.29 -25.21
CA LEU A 105 4.20 26.59 -26.47
C LEU A 105 2.84 27.02 -27.03
N THR A 106 1.87 27.33 -26.17
CA THR A 106 0.55 27.81 -26.62
C THR A 106 0.66 29.20 -27.22
N LEU A 107 1.45 30.09 -26.62
CA LEU A 107 1.70 31.43 -27.15
C LEU A 107 2.42 31.35 -28.50
N GLU A 108 3.47 30.53 -28.59
CA GLU A 108 4.25 30.34 -29.82
C GLU A 108 3.38 29.75 -30.94
N ASN A 109 2.57 28.72 -30.64
CA ASN A 109 1.62 28.16 -31.60
C ASN A 109 0.62 29.20 -32.11
N ARG A 110 0.15 30.10 -31.23
CA ARG A 110 -0.78 31.17 -31.63
C ARG A 110 -0.08 32.17 -32.55
N LEU A 111 1.16 32.54 -32.25
CA LEU A 111 1.95 33.45 -33.08
C LEU A 111 2.24 32.84 -34.45
N LEU A 112 2.69 31.58 -34.49
CA LEU A 112 2.96 30.85 -35.73
C LEU A 112 1.70 30.69 -36.58
N LYS A 113 0.56 30.34 -35.98
CA LYS A 113 -0.71 30.29 -36.73
C LYS A 113 -1.11 31.65 -37.28
N LYS A 114 -0.91 32.72 -36.52
CA LYS A 114 -1.20 34.08 -37.01
C LYS A 114 -0.27 34.50 -38.14
N SER A 115 1.02 34.16 -38.07
CA SER A 115 1.96 34.46 -39.17
C SER A 115 1.68 33.61 -40.41
N MET A 116 1.34 32.33 -40.24
CA MET A 116 0.99 31.44 -41.36
C MET A 116 -0.33 31.80 -42.05
N ILE A 117 -1.27 32.43 -41.34
CA ILE A 117 -2.56 32.89 -41.91
C ILE A 117 -2.43 34.32 -42.47
N GLY A 118 -1.45 35.10 -42.01
CA GLY A 118 -1.22 36.49 -42.44
C GLY A 118 -0.58 36.66 -43.82
N ASP A 119 -0.07 35.60 -44.44
CA ASP A 119 0.53 35.64 -45.78
C ASP A 119 -0.46 35.31 -46.92
N GLY A 120 -1.76 35.17 -46.60
CA GLY A 120 -2.79 34.68 -47.52
C GLY A 120 -3.96 35.64 -47.83
N GLU A 121 -3.90 36.91 -47.44
CA GLU A 121 -4.92 37.91 -47.81
C GLU A 121 -4.34 38.97 -48.77
N TYR A 122 -4.06 38.54 -49.99
CA TYR A 122 -4.00 39.44 -51.16
C TYR A 122 -4.85 38.83 -52.29
N GLU A 123 -6.17 39.00 -52.20
CA GLU A 123 -7.02 39.07 -53.40
C GLU A 123 -7.98 40.26 -53.28
N ALA A 124 -7.65 41.32 -54.01
CA ALA A 124 -8.56 42.26 -54.66
C ALA A 124 -7.85 42.86 -55.87
#